data_AF-A0A4S4AZM6-F1
#
_entry.id   AF-A0A4S4AZM6-F1
#
_cell.length_a   1.000
_cell.length_b   1.000
_cell.length_c   1.000
_cell.angle_alpha   90.00
_cell.angle_beta   90.00
_cell.angle_gamma   90.00
#
_symmetry.space_group_name_H-M   'P 1'
#
loop_
_entity.id
_entity.type
_entity.pdbx_description
1 polymer ?
#
loop_
_entity_poly.entity_id
_entity_poly.type
_entity_poly.pdbx_seq_one_letter_code
_entity_poly.pdbx_strand_id
1 'polypeptide(L)'
;MLAEQTLPSRIAPPLLLAPPADLFIRRAARLRHLAAGHALAPWLGWLAELCTAQQQVLDQLSVAAGAAPAALREAVPAAYAALLSATPDAPPALAPEALGRRIERNLLLAAGEAVAAGRDLDDLVVAAAMQAVWTAAARRAGEPAANPSNAESCPHCGSAAVGSIVLAGDGKEGLRYQECCLCATRWNVVRARCTLCADGAVVDYLSLDGGNGAIAAETCDHCHGYAKICFAAKDRDADPFADDLATLALDVLVGEQGHARAAPNLFLCEGEVVARD
;
A
#
# COMPACT_ATOMS: atom_id res chain seq x y z
N MET A 1 54.76 6.28 9.87
CA MET A 1 53.42 5.72 9.62
C MET A 1 52.53 6.84 9.12
N LEU A 2 51.91 6.69 7.96
CA LEU A 2 50.71 7.47 7.63
C LEU A 2 49.54 6.81 8.35
N ALA A 3 48.65 7.60 8.95
CA ALA A 3 47.41 7.08 9.52
C ALA A 3 46.41 6.87 8.39
N GLU A 4 45.82 5.68 8.27
CA GLU A 4 44.71 5.44 7.34
C GLU A 4 43.49 6.24 7.80
N GLN A 5 43.16 7.30 7.06
CA GLN A 5 41.95 8.07 7.27
C GLN A 5 40.83 7.50 6.41
N THR A 6 40.08 6.54 6.97
CA THR A 6 38.88 5.99 6.34
C THR A 6 37.79 7.07 6.26
N LEU A 7 37.58 7.61 5.06
CA LEU A 7 36.45 8.50 4.79
C LEU A 7 35.11 7.76 5.04
N PRO A 8 34.12 8.37 5.70
CA PRO A 8 32.84 7.73 5.99
C PRO A 8 32.02 7.55 4.70
N SER A 9 32.19 6.40 4.06
CA SER A 9 31.55 6.02 2.78
C SER A 9 30.02 5.93 2.82
N ARG A 10 29.39 5.95 4.00
CA ARG A 10 27.96 5.62 4.16
C ARG A 10 27.12 6.88 4.35
N ILE A 11 26.52 7.34 3.25
CA ILE A 11 25.16 7.90 3.32
C ILE A 11 24.29 6.75 3.83
N ALA A 12 23.83 6.84 5.08
CA ALA A 12 22.88 5.86 5.61
C ALA A 12 21.56 6.00 4.84
N PRO A 13 20.99 4.92 4.29
CA PRO A 13 19.76 5.03 3.53
C PRO A 13 18.60 5.45 4.45
N PRO A 14 17.67 6.30 3.99
CA PRO A 14 16.54 6.74 4.79
C PRO A 14 15.65 5.54 5.14
N LEU A 15 15.53 5.24 6.43
CA LEU A 15 14.82 4.06 6.94
C LEU A 15 13.30 4.22 6.84
N LEU A 16 12.81 5.45 6.69
CA LEU A 16 11.43 5.81 6.41
C LEU A 16 11.38 6.77 5.22
N LEU A 17 10.34 6.67 4.39
CA LEU A 17 9.99 7.65 3.36
C LEU A 17 8.52 8.06 3.58
N ALA A 18 8.28 9.35 3.78
CA ALA A 18 6.93 9.91 3.76
C ALA A 18 6.29 9.71 2.37
N PRO A 19 4.97 9.53 2.29
CA PRO A 19 4.28 9.44 1.01
C PRO A 19 4.44 10.73 0.19
N PRO A 20 4.56 10.65 -1.14
CA PRO A 20 4.76 11.80 -2.01
C PRO A 20 3.51 12.68 -2.08
N ALA A 21 3.69 13.96 -2.44
CA ALA A 21 2.59 14.91 -2.54
C ALA A 21 1.57 14.54 -3.63
N ASP A 22 2.07 14.03 -4.74
CA ASP A 22 1.35 13.64 -5.96
C ASP A 22 1.06 12.12 -6.03
N LEU A 23 0.95 11.46 -4.87
CA LEU A 23 0.74 10.01 -4.75
C LEU A 23 -0.43 9.52 -5.60
N PHE A 24 -1.62 10.06 -5.37
CA PHE A 24 -2.85 9.50 -5.91
C PHE A 24 -3.01 9.81 -7.40
N ILE A 25 -2.51 10.97 -7.89
CA ILE A 25 -2.52 11.25 -9.32
C ILE A 25 -1.52 10.37 -10.10
N ARG A 26 -0.35 10.03 -9.53
CA ARG A 26 0.55 9.03 -10.15
C ARG A 26 -0.05 7.63 -10.10
N ARG A 27 -0.69 7.24 -9.00
CA ARG A 27 -1.45 5.99 -8.89
C ARG A 27 -2.58 5.90 -9.93
N ALA A 28 -3.31 6.98 -10.13
CA ALA A 28 -4.33 7.08 -11.18
C ALA A 28 -3.74 6.95 -12.60
N ALA A 29 -2.58 7.58 -12.87
CA ALA A 29 -1.89 7.41 -14.15
C ALA A 29 -1.44 5.95 -14.36
N ARG A 30 -0.89 5.30 -13.33
CA ARG A 30 -0.48 3.89 -13.36
C ARG A 30 -1.68 2.95 -13.58
N LEU A 31 -2.81 3.18 -12.90
CA LEU A 31 -4.05 2.42 -13.10
C LEU A 31 -4.60 2.57 -14.53
N ARG A 32 -4.61 3.78 -15.12
CA ARG A 32 -5.03 3.98 -16.53
C ARG A 32 -4.08 3.31 -17.52
N HIS A 33 -2.78 3.27 -17.23
CA HIS A 33 -1.80 2.53 -18.03
C HIS A 33 -2.05 1.01 -17.95
N LEU A 34 -2.18 0.46 -16.75
CA LEU A 34 -2.43 -0.96 -16.50
C LEU A 34 -3.80 -1.44 -17.01
N ALA A 35 -4.78 -0.55 -17.16
CA ALA A 35 -6.08 -0.85 -17.77
C ALA A 35 -5.98 -1.13 -19.28
N ALA A 36 -4.94 -0.66 -19.98
CA ALA A 36 -4.86 -0.74 -21.44
C ALA A 36 -4.72 -2.20 -21.94
N GLY A 37 -5.82 -2.76 -22.45
CA GLY A 37 -5.87 -4.15 -22.93
C GLY A 37 -6.07 -5.20 -21.84
N HIS A 38 -6.30 -4.80 -20.59
CA HIS A 38 -6.47 -5.71 -19.46
C HIS A 38 -7.92 -6.20 -19.32
N ALA A 39 -8.12 -7.44 -18.85
CA ALA A 39 -9.45 -8.03 -18.66
C ALA A 39 -10.33 -7.24 -17.66
N LEU A 40 -9.72 -6.60 -16.66
CA LEU A 40 -10.39 -5.77 -15.66
C LEU A 40 -10.38 -4.26 -16.00
N ALA A 41 -10.16 -3.89 -17.27
CA ALA A 41 -10.00 -2.49 -17.70
C ALA A 41 -11.07 -1.51 -17.18
N PRO A 42 -12.39 -1.83 -17.16
CA PRO A 42 -13.40 -0.90 -16.66
C PRO A 42 -13.25 -0.59 -15.16
N TRP A 43 -12.90 -1.61 -14.37
CA TRP A 43 -12.71 -1.47 -12.92
C TRP A 43 -11.40 -0.74 -12.59
N LEU A 44 -10.29 -1.08 -13.26
CA LEU A 44 -9.03 -0.33 -13.13
C LEU A 44 -9.19 1.14 -13.57
N GLY A 45 -10.03 1.41 -14.59
CA GLY A 45 -10.40 2.75 -15.00
C GLY A 45 -11.18 3.51 -13.92
N TRP A 46 -12.23 2.90 -13.35
CA TRP A 46 -12.99 3.51 -12.24
C TRP A 46 -12.12 3.80 -11.01
N LEU A 47 -11.23 2.87 -10.65
CA LEU A 47 -10.26 3.07 -9.58
C LEU A 47 -9.29 4.23 -9.88
N ALA A 48 -8.94 4.45 -11.15
CA ALA A 48 -8.11 5.60 -11.53
C ALA A 48 -8.83 6.93 -11.35
N GLU A 49 -10.13 7.01 -11.65
CA GLU A 49 -10.91 8.22 -11.39
C GLU A 49 -11.11 8.45 -9.88
N LEU A 50 -11.33 7.38 -9.09
CA LEU A 50 -11.32 7.46 -7.62
C LEU A 50 -9.97 7.97 -7.08
N CYS A 51 -8.83 7.48 -7.59
CA CYS A 51 -7.52 8.02 -7.24
C CYS A 51 -7.31 9.48 -7.71
N THR A 52 -7.88 9.87 -8.84
CA THR A 52 -7.88 11.28 -9.28
C THR A 52 -8.68 12.17 -8.31
N ALA A 53 -9.83 11.71 -7.81
CA ALA A 53 -10.57 12.38 -6.74
C ALA A 53 -9.79 12.40 -5.40
N GLN A 54 -9.08 11.31 -5.05
CA GLN A 54 -8.22 11.28 -3.85
C GLN A 54 -7.12 12.34 -3.89
N GLN A 55 -6.54 12.63 -5.05
CA GLN A 55 -5.57 13.73 -5.17
C GLN A 55 -6.22 15.08 -4.90
N GLN A 56 -7.37 15.36 -5.53
CA GLN A 56 -8.11 16.61 -5.35
C GLN A 56 -8.48 16.87 -3.89
N VAL A 57 -8.82 15.80 -3.14
CA VAL A 57 -9.09 15.88 -1.70
C VAL A 57 -7.81 16.00 -0.88
N LEU A 58 -6.75 15.26 -1.19
CA LEU A 58 -5.43 15.36 -0.52
C LEU A 58 -4.83 16.78 -0.62
N ASP A 59 -5.01 17.46 -1.75
CA ASP A 59 -4.51 18.82 -1.98
C ASP A 59 -5.29 19.88 -1.19
N GLN A 60 -6.50 19.56 -0.73
CA GLN A 60 -7.36 20.43 0.10
C GLN A 60 -7.31 20.09 1.60
N LEU A 61 -6.83 18.90 1.98
CA LEU A 61 -6.82 18.42 3.36
C LEU A 61 -5.76 19.12 4.23
N SER A 62 -6.23 19.83 5.27
CA SER A 62 -5.39 20.38 6.33
C SER A 62 -5.47 19.53 7.60
N VAL A 63 -4.54 18.59 7.76
CA VAL A 63 -4.42 17.73 8.95
C VAL A 63 -3.29 18.24 9.87
N ALA A 64 -3.50 18.22 11.18
CA ALA A 64 -2.46 18.60 12.14
C ALA A 64 -1.30 17.59 12.16
N ALA A 65 -0.07 18.09 12.31
CA ALA A 65 1.10 17.22 12.51
C ALA A 65 0.96 16.48 13.85
N GLY A 66 1.12 15.15 13.84
CA GLY A 66 0.93 14.33 15.04
C GLY A 66 -0.53 14.22 15.51
N ALA A 67 -1.52 14.43 14.63
CA ALA A 67 -2.93 14.25 14.96
C ALA A 67 -3.22 12.82 15.48
N ALA A 68 -3.92 12.73 16.61
CA ALA A 68 -4.28 11.45 17.23
C ALA A 68 -5.26 10.65 16.34
N PRO A 69 -5.27 9.30 16.42
CA PRO A 69 -6.13 8.46 15.57
C PRO A 69 -7.63 8.79 15.61
N ALA A 70 -8.14 9.27 16.75
CA ALA A 70 -9.52 9.75 16.87
C ALA A 70 -9.80 10.96 15.96
N ALA A 71 -8.92 11.97 15.96
CA ALA A 71 -9.05 13.15 15.11
C ALA A 71 -8.90 12.83 13.61
N LEU A 72 -8.08 11.82 13.26
CA LEU A 72 -8.02 11.30 11.90
C LEU A 72 -9.36 10.65 11.50
N ARG A 73 -9.96 9.85 12.40
CA ARG A 73 -11.28 9.24 12.17
C ARG A 73 -12.40 10.27 12.02
N GLU A 74 -12.38 11.33 12.84
CA GLU A 74 -13.33 12.45 12.77
C GLU A 74 -13.25 13.24 11.45
N ALA A 75 -12.10 13.25 10.78
CA ALA A 75 -11.93 13.89 9.47
C ALA A 75 -12.46 13.07 8.28
N VAL A 76 -12.67 11.75 8.44
CA VAL A 76 -13.08 10.86 7.32
C VAL A 76 -14.42 11.25 6.70
N PRO A 77 -15.50 11.60 7.44
CA PRO A 77 -16.78 11.95 6.82
C PRO A 77 -16.70 13.18 5.90
N ALA A 78 -15.86 14.16 6.22
CA ALA A 78 -15.63 15.32 5.36
C ALA A 78 -14.86 14.94 4.08
N ALA A 79 -13.81 14.12 4.20
CA ALA A 79 -13.07 13.61 3.05
C ALA A 79 -13.93 12.70 2.14
N TYR A 80 -14.82 11.89 2.74
CA TYR A 80 -15.76 11.03 2.03
C TYR A 80 -16.80 11.84 1.25
N ALA A 81 -17.41 12.87 1.85
CA ALA A 81 -18.33 13.76 1.16
C ALA A 81 -17.67 14.52 -0.01
N ALA A 82 -16.41 14.93 0.17
CA ALA A 82 -15.61 15.55 -0.89
C ALA A 82 -15.29 14.56 -2.03
N LEU A 83 -14.94 13.30 -1.72
CA LEU A 83 -14.72 12.25 -2.73
C LEU A 83 -15.98 11.93 -3.53
N LEU A 84 -17.14 11.79 -2.88
CA LEU A 84 -18.41 11.58 -3.58
C LEU A 84 -18.75 12.72 -4.55
N SER A 85 -18.34 13.95 -4.21
CA SER A 85 -18.55 15.13 -5.04
C SER A 85 -17.56 15.24 -6.21
N ALA A 86 -16.43 14.54 -6.14
CA ALA A 86 -15.32 14.59 -7.11
C ALA A 86 -15.17 13.32 -7.97
N THR A 87 -15.82 12.22 -7.60
CA THR A 87 -15.72 10.93 -8.30
C THR A 87 -16.91 10.75 -9.25
N PRO A 88 -16.71 10.56 -10.57
CA PRO A 88 -17.78 10.21 -11.50
C PRO A 88 -18.48 8.90 -11.10
N ASP A 89 -19.80 8.86 -11.30
CA ASP A 89 -20.65 7.69 -11.02
C ASP A 89 -20.45 7.08 -9.61
N ALA A 90 -20.21 7.95 -8.62
CA ALA A 90 -20.07 7.58 -7.21
C ALA A 90 -21.37 6.95 -6.63
N PRO A 91 -21.27 6.02 -5.66
CA PRO A 91 -22.43 5.49 -4.97
C PRO A 91 -23.15 6.58 -4.14
N PRO A 92 -24.45 6.40 -3.83
CA PRO A 92 -25.20 7.35 -3.02
C PRO A 92 -24.62 7.47 -1.61
N ALA A 93 -24.61 8.68 -1.05
CA ALA A 93 -24.00 8.95 0.25
C ALA A 93 -24.60 8.08 1.37
N LEU A 94 -23.74 7.32 2.05
CA LEU A 94 -24.10 6.51 3.21
C LEU A 94 -24.67 7.36 4.36
N ALA A 95 -25.66 6.80 5.08
CA ALA A 95 -26.06 7.31 6.38
C ALA A 95 -24.89 7.26 7.39
N PRO A 96 -24.80 8.20 8.37
CA PRO A 96 -23.65 8.30 9.27
C PRO A 96 -23.29 7.01 10.01
N GLU A 97 -24.28 6.23 10.41
CA GLU A 97 -24.10 4.95 11.11
C GLU A 97 -23.55 3.86 10.17
N ALA A 98 -23.92 3.89 8.89
CA ALA A 98 -23.41 2.98 7.88
C ALA A 98 -21.97 3.33 7.49
N LEU A 99 -21.68 4.62 7.31
CA LEU A 99 -20.34 5.15 7.13
C LEU A 99 -19.44 4.78 8.32
N GLY A 100 -19.90 4.94 9.56
CA GLY A 100 -19.17 4.57 10.77
C GLY A 100 -18.78 3.08 10.82
N ARG A 101 -19.66 2.17 10.37
CA ARG A 101 -19.37 0.73 10.24
C ARG A 101 -18.39 0.42 9.09
N ARG A 102 -18.52 1.10 7.94
CA ARG A 102 -17.61 0.97 6.80
C ARG A 102 -16.19 1.48 7.15
N ILE A 103 -16.07 2.52 7.96
CA ILE A 103 -14.78 2.98 8.50
C ILE A 103 -14.15 1.90 9.40
N GLU A 104 -14.93 1.27 10.29
CA GLU A 104 -14.42 0.21 11.16
C GLU A 104 -13.90 -1.00 10.37
N ARG A 105 -14.68 -1.52 9.41
CA ARG A 105 -14.25 -2.66 8.57
C ARG A 105 -12.96 -2.37 7.80
N ASN A 106 -12.82 -1.15 7.30
CA ASN A 106 -11.62 -0.72 6.60
C ASN A 106 -10.41 -0.52 7.51
N LEU A 107 -10.59 -0.14 8.78
CA LEU A 107 -9.50 -0.07 9.76
C LEU A 107 -9.01 -1.47 10.15
N LEU A 108 -9.92 -2.42 10.40
CA LEU A 108 -9.57 -3.82 10.67
C LEU A 108 -8.85 -4.47 9.48
N LEU A 109 -9.33 -4.26 8.25
CA LEU A 109 -8.64 -4.71 7.03
C LEU A 109 -7.25 -4.04 6.90
N ALA A 110 -7.13 -2.74 7.23
CA ALA A 110 -5.85 -2.05 7.18
C ALA A 110 -4.86 -2.53 8.26
N ALA A 111 -5.33 -3.01 9.41
CA ALA A 111 -4.49 -3.66 10.42
C ALA A 111 -4.04 -5.08 10.00
N GLY A 112 -4.78 -5.72 9.08
CA GLY A 112 -4.61 -7.14 8.75
C GLY A 112 -5.46 -8.06 9.63
N GLU A 113 -6.40 -7.51 10.40
CA GLU A 113 -7.30 -8.21 11.34
C GLU A 113 -8.62 -8.67 10.67
N ALA A 114 -8.84 -8.33 9.40
CA ALA A 114 -10.00 -8.74 8.62
C ALA A 114 -9.62 -9.10 7.17
N VAL A 115 -10.44 -9.96 6.55
CA VAL A 115 -10.29 -10.39 5.16
C VAL A 115 -11.00 -9.43 4.19
N ALA A 116 -10.62 -9.43 2.91
CA ALA A 116 -11.20 -8.54 1.90
C ALA A 116 -12.64 -8.90 1.49
N ALA A 117 -13.04 -10.18 1.65
CA ALA A 117 -14.29 -10.73 1.14
C ALA A 117 -15.56 -10.00 1.61
N GLY A 118 -16.53 -9.89 0.69
CA GLY A 118 -17.83 -9.27 0.94
C GLY A 118 -17.77 -7.74 1.06
N ARG A 119 -16.78 -7.09 0.46
CA ARG A 119 -16.68 -5.61 0.33
C ARG A 119 -17.29 -5.13 -0.98
N ASP A 120 -17.80 -3.90 -0.96
CA ASP A 120 -18.48 -3.26 -2.09
C ASP A 120 -17.86 -1.91 -2.46
N LEU A 121 -18.45 -1.22 -3.45
CA LEU A 121 -17.96 0.09 -3.89
C LEU A 121 -18.02 1.15 -2.77
N ASP A 122 -18.94 1.02 -1.80
CA ASP A 122 -18.98 1.89 -0.62
C ASP A 122 -17.77 1.67 0.29
N ASP A 123 -17.37 0.41 0.55
CA ASP A 123 -16.12 0.14 1.27
C ASP A 123 -14.89 0.75 0.55
N LEU A 124 -14.87 0.74 -0.78
CA LEU A 124 -13.79 1.30 -1.61
C LEU A 124 -13.71 2.83 -1.51
N VAL A 125 -14.85 3.54 -1.62
CA VAL A 125 -14.87 5.01 -1.47
C VAL A 125 -14.59 5.44 -0.03
N VAL A 126 -15.05 4.68 0.98
CA VAL A 126 -14.70 4.94 2.39
C VAL A 126 -13.21 4.69 2.66
N ALA A 127 -12.64 3.61 2.13
CA ALA A 127 -11.20 3.38 2.17
C ALA A 127 -10.42 4.50 1.49
N ALA A 128 -10.90 5.01 0.35
CA ALA A 128 -10.25 6.10 -0.37
C ALA A 128 -10.21 7.40 0.46
N ALA A 129 -11.29 7.70 1.20
CA ALA A 129 -11.36 8.84 2.11
C ALA A 129 -10.38 8.70 3.28
N MET A 130 -10.31 7.50 3.88
CA MET A 130 -9.36 7.19 4.94
C MET A 130 -7.91 7.32 4.45
N GLN A 131 -7.59 6.79 3.27
CA GLN A 131 -6.26 6.92 2.67
C GLN A 131 -5.86 8.38 2.46
N ALA A 132 -6.76 9.24 1.98
CA ALA A 132 -6.48 10.67 1.79
C ALA A 132 -6.12 11.36 3.12
N VAL A 133 -6.91 11.11 4.18
CA VAL A 133 -6.68 11.67 5.53
C VAL A 133 -5.38 11.14 6.15
N TRP A 134 -5.13 9.84 6.11
CA TRP A 134 -3.94 9.23 6.69
C TRP A 134 -2.66 9.59 5.92
N THR A 135 -2.74 9.76 4.59
CA THR A 135 -1.64 10.29 3.76
C THR A 135 -1.37 11.76 4.08
N ALA A 136 -2.40 12.59 4.26
CA ALA A 136 -2.24 13.99 4.66
C ALA A 136 -1.55 14.12 6.04
N ALA A 137 -1.86 13.23 6.98
CA ALA A 137 -1.15 13.13 8.26
C ALA A 137 0.32 12.70 8.09
N ALA A 138 0.56 11.61 7.34
CA ALA A 138 1.89 11.05 7.11
C ALA A 138 2.86 12.01 6.41
N ARG A 139 2.36 12.86 5.49
CA ARG A 139 3.13 13.94 4.85
C ARG A 139 3.60 15.04 5.83
N ARG A 140 3.04 15.08 7.04
CA ARG A 140 3.27 16.13 8.06
C ARG A 140 3.82 15.56 9.36
N ALA A 141 4.09 14.26 9.43
CA ALA A 141 4.78 13.63 10.55
C ALA A 141 6.29 13.94 10.52
N GLY A 142 6.89 13.97 11.71
CA GLY A 142 8.35 13.98 11.85
C GLY A 142 8.93 12.56 11.72
N GLU A 143 10.23 12.43 11.96
CA GLU A 143 10.87 11.12 12.08
C GLU A 143 10.32 10.35 13.30
N PRO A 144 10.15 9.01 13.21
CA PRO A 144 9.66 8.21 14.33
C PRO A 144 10.71 8.12 15.44
N ALA A 145 10.26 8.12 16.69
CA ALA A 145 11.15 8.04 17.87
C ALA A 145 11.87 6.69 18.03
N ALA A 146 11.41 5.65 17.33
CA ALA A 146 12.02 4.32 17.29
C ALA A 146 12.52 4.01 15.88
N ASN A 147 13.51 3.11 15.76
CA ASN A 147 14.03 2.66 14.47
C ASN A 147 12.91 2.02 13.63
N PRO A 148 12.55 2.55 12.45
CA PRO A 148 11.47 2.02 11.62
C PRO A 148 11.88 0.82 10.75
N SER A 149 13.17 0.44 10.73
CA SER A 149 13.67 -0.65 9.90
C SER A 149 13.18 -2.01 10.40
N ASN A 150 12.62 -2.83 9.50
CA ASN A 150 12.03 -4.14 9.79
C ASN A 150 10.83 -4.13 10.77
N ALA A 151 10.13 -3.01 10.92
CA ALA A 151 8.86 -2.98 11.63
C ALA A 151 7.82 -3.90 10.96
N GLU A 152 7.05 -4.64 11.76
CA GLU A 152 6.02 -5.57 11.29
C GLU A 152 4.81 -4.84 10.67
N SER A 153 4.55 -3.61 11.15
CA SER A 153 3.49 -2.73 10.70
C SER A 153 4.03 -1.31 10.43
N CYS A 154 3.23 -0.47 9.78
CA CYS A 154 3.65 0.87 9.38
C CYS A 154 4.02 1.75 10.58
N PRO A 155 5.29 2.22 10.70
CA PRO A 155 5.76 3.03 11.84
C PRO A 155 5.05 4.37 12.06
N HIS A 156 4.20 4.80 11.11
CA HIS A 156 3.40 6.02 11.22
C HIS A 156 1.96 5.76 11.73
N CYS A 157 1.33 4.63 11.41
CA CYS A 157 -0.10 4.43 11.69
C CYS A 157 -0.53 3.01 12.08
N GLY A 158 0.40 2.07 12.28
CA GLY A 158 0.11 0.69 12.71
C GLY A 158 -0.54 -0.22 11.67
N SER A 159 -0.93 0.29 10.51
CA SER A 159 -1.51 -0.52 9.42
C SER A 159 -0.45 -1.38 8.72
N ALA A 160 -0.88 -2.53 8.20
CA ALA A 160 -0.07 -3.46 7.43
C ALA A 160 0.43 -2.88 6.09
N ALA A 161 1.33 -3.63 5.45
CA ALA A 161 1.80 -3.32 4.10
C ALA A 161 0.85 -3.87 3.03
N VAL A 162 0.65 -3.12 1.93
CA VAL A 162 0.00 -3.66 0.71
C VAL A 162 0.97 -4.55 -0.09
N GLY A 163 2.27 -4.23 -0.01
CA GLY A 163 3.32 -4.93 -0.73
C GLY A 163 4.64 -4.18 -0.62
N SER A 164 5.69 -4.79 -1.16
CA SER A 164 7.05 -4.25 -1.18
C SER A 164 7.40 -3.53 -2.48
N ILE A 165 8.37 -2.63 -2.40
CA ILE A 165 9.07 -2.08 -3.57
C ILE A 165 10.59 -2.13 -3.36
N VAL A 166 11.30 -2.63 -4.36
CA VAL A 166 12.74 -2.47 -4.52
C VAL A 166 12.99 -1.23 -5.34
N LEU A 167 13.66 -0.23 -4.75
CA LEU A 167 13.96 1.04 -5.42
C LEU A 167 15.13 0.90 -6.40
N ALA A 168 15.21 1.86 -7.33
CA ALA A 168 16.25 1.99 -8.34
C ALA A 168 16.85 3.40 -8.34
N GLY A 169 18.07 3.54 -8.87
CA GLY A 169 18.78 4.82 -8.95
C GLY A 169 19.60 5.19 -7.72
N ASP A 170 20.45 6.20 -7.90
CA ASP A 170 21.56 6.54 -7.02
C ASP A 170 21.18 6.66 -5.54
N GLY A 171 21.98 6.02 -4.67
CA GLY A 171 21.82 6.07 -3.22
C GLY A 171 20.63 5.29 -2.64
N LYS A 172 19.74 4.72 -3.47
CA LYS A 172 18.62 3.87 -3.02
C LYS A 172 18.46 2.56 -3.80
N GLU A 173 19.26 2.34 -4.84
CA GLU A 173 19.19 1.15 -5.68
C GLU A 173 19.28 -0.15 -4.86
N GLY A 174 18.41 -1.11 -5.20
CA GLY A 174 18.40 -2.44 -4.61
C GLY A 174 17.81 -2.53 -3.20
N LEU A 175 17.58 -1.40 -2.53
CA LEU A 175 16.94 -1.34 -1.21
C LEU A 175 15.46 -1.68 -1.32
N ARG A 176 15.01 -2.57 -0.42
CA ARG A 176 13.60 -2.94 -0.28
C ARG A 176 12.93 -2.06 0.77
N TYR A 177 11.69 -1.65 0.47
CA TYR A 177 10.78 -1.02 1.40
C TYR A 177 9.43 -1.74 1.37
N GLN A 178 8.75 -1.83 2.50
CA GLN A 178 7.31 -2.10 2.52
C GLN A 178 6.54 -0.79 2.32
N GLU A 179 5.37 -0.82 1.68
CA GLU A 179 4.45 0.33 1.56
C GLU A 179 3.16 0.09 2.35
N CYS A 180 2.77 1.06 3.18
CA CYS A 180 1.54 0.99 3.98
C CYS A 180 0.28 1.00 3.11
N CYS A 181 -0.65 0.07 3.34
CA CYS A 181 -1.91 0.00 2.61
C CYS A 181 -2.85 1.20 2.85
N LEU A 182 -2.65 1.94 3.96
CA LEU A 182 -3.51 3.05 4.39
C LEU A 182 -2.86 4.43 4.17
N CYS A 183 -1.64 4.67 4.68
CA CYS A 183 -1.00 5.99 4.58
C CYS A 183 0.10 6.10 3.50
N ALA A 184 0.41 5.00 2.78
CA ALA A 184 1.49 4.90 1.80
C ALA A 184 2.90 5.34 2.26
N THR A 185 3.13 5.57 3.56
CA THR A 185 4.46 5.63 4.15
C THR A 185 5.22 4.34 3.83
N ARG A 186 6.47 4.48 3.39
CA ARG A 186 7.35 3.36 3.09
C ARG A 186 8.43 3.21 4.16
N TRP A 187 8.69 2.00 4.65
CA TRP A 187 9.76 1.72 5.63
C TRP A 187 10.70 0.63 5.12
N ASN A 188 11.99 0.79 5.40
CA ASN A 188 13.03 -0.11 4.89
C ASN A 188 12.98 -1.47 5.60
N VAL A 189 13.11 -2.55 4.84
CA VAL A 189 13.20 -3.93 5.34
C VAL A 189 14.38 -4.66 4.68
N VAL A 190 14.89 -5.71 5.33
CA VAL A 190 15.90 -6.59 4.73
C VAL A 190 15.33 -7.28 3.49
N ARG A 191 16.15 -7.36 2.43
CA ARG A 191 15.79 -7.99 1.15
C ARG A 191 15.87 -9.52 1.22
N ALA A 192 15.03 -10.22 0.45
CA ALA A 192 14.97 -11.69 0.39
C ALA A 192 14.76 -12.32 1.78
N ARG A 193 13.89 -11.67 2.56
CA ARG A 193 13.45 -12.09 3.89
C ARG A 193 11.95 -11.90 4.03
N CYS A 194 11.28 -12.89 4.59
CA CYS A 194 9.86 -12.83 4.88
C CYS A 194 9.58 -11.71 5.90
N THR A 195 8.50 -10.96 5.67
CA THR A 195 8.01 -9.91 6.59
C THR A 195 6.59 -10.23 7.08
N LEU A 196 6.26 -11.52 7.13
CA LEU A 196 4.93 -12.04 7.52
C LEU A 196 5.02 -12.92 8.78
N CYS A 197 6.18 -13.55 9.02
CA CYS A 197 6.48 -14.39 10.17
C CYS A 197 7.74 -13.89 10.91
N ALA A 198 7.80 -14.09 12.22
CA ALA A 198 8.91 -13.63 13.07
C ALA A 198 10.28 -14.25 12.68
N ASP A 199 10.29 -15.48 12.16
CA ASP A 199 11.51 -16.19 11.75
C ASP A 199 12.31 -15.50 10.63
N GLY A 200 11.70 -14.57 9.88
CA GLY A 200 12.38 -13.89 8.78
C GLY A 200 12.96 -14.86 7.76
N ALA A 201 12.21 -15.91 7.40
CA ALA A 201 12.65 -16.97 6.49
C ALA A 201 13.13 -16.42 5.13
N VAL A 202 13.93 -17.21 4.41
CA VAL A 202 14.22 -16.91 3.00
C VAL A 202 12.93 -17.06 2.19
N VAL A 203 12.82 -16.30 1.11
CA VAL A 203 11.62 -16.16 0.29
C VAL A 203 11.96 -16.31 -1.18
N ASP A 204 11.03 -16.90 -1.91
CA ASP A 204 11.12 -17.09 -3.36
C ASP A 204 10.27 -16.07 -4.11
N TYR A 205 10.50 -15.95 -5.42
CA TYR A 205 9.87 -14.94 -6.27
C TYR A 205 9.14 -15.58 -7.46
N LEU A 206 7.82 -15.66 -7.36
CA LEU A 206 6.94 -16.16 -8.42
C LEU A 206 6.42 -15.00 -9.29
N SER A 207 6.39 -15.17 -10.60
CA SER A 207 6.01 -14.13 -11.57
C SER A 207 5.14 -14.72 -12.67
N LEU A 208 4.33 -13.88 -13.33
CA LEU A 208 3.55 -14.29 -14.50
C LEU A 208 4.46 -14.44 -15.73
N ASP A 209 4.32 -15.56 -16.45
CA ASP A 209 5.01 -15.81 -17.72
C ASP A 209 4.66 -14.74 -18.76
N GLY A 210 5.65 -14.40 -19.60
CA GLY A 210 5.51 -13.36 -20.63
C GLY A 210 5.51 -11.92 -20.11
N GLY A 211 5.43 -11.69 -18.80
CA GLY A 211 5.57 -10.37 -18.19
C GLY A 211 7.02 -9.85 -18.21
N ASN A 212 7.19 -8.54 -17.96
CA ASN A 212 8.52 -7.94 -17.73
C ASN A 212 9.17 -8.36 -16.39
N GLY A 213 8.43 -9.10 -15.54
CA GLY A 213 8.85 -9.50 -14.20
C GLY A 213 9.08 -8.33 -13.24
N ALA A 214 8.53 -7.15 -13.52
CA ALA A 214 8.58 -6.01 -12.60
C ALA A 214 7.74 -6.23 -11.34
N ILE A 215 6.71 -7.07 -11.43
CA ILE A 215 5.85 -7.50 -10.32
C ILE A 215 6.06 -9.00 -10.09
N ALA A 216 6.23 -9.39 -8.84
CA ALA A 216 6.29 -10.78 -8.40
C ALA A 216 5.50 -10.96 -7.10
N ALA A 217 5.12 -12.20 -6.77
CA ALA A 217 4.77 -12.59 -5.42
C ALA A 217 6.06 -13.02 -4.69
N GLU A 218 6.27 -12.49 -3.49
CA GLU A 218 7.28 -12.96 -2.56
C GLU A 218 6.64 -14.01 -1.66
N THR A 219 7.00 -15.28 -1.85
CA THR A 219 6.42 -16.44 -1.14
C THR A 219 7.31 -16.93 -0.01
N CYS A 220 6.71 -17.48 1.05
CA CYS A 220 7.41 -18.03 2.19
C CYS A 220 6.94 -19.46 2.49
N ASP A 221 7.85 -20.44 2.35
CA ASP A 221 7.58 -21.86 2.65
C ASP A 221 7.43 -22.17 4.15
N HIS A 222 7.92 -21.29 5.03
CA HIS A 222 7.84 -21.49 6.49
C HIS A 222 6.43 -21.18 7.05
N CYS A 223 5.77 -20.13 6.56
CA CYS A 223 4.43 -19.73 7.02
C CYS A 223 3.33 -19.85 5.95
N HIS A 224 3.67 -20.39 4.78
CA HIS A 224 2.79 -20.50 3.60
C HIS A 224 2.08 -19.17 3.23
N GLY A 225 2.68 -18.03 3.55
CA GLY A 225 2.16 -16.70 3.21
C GLY A 225 2.87 -16.07 2.01
N TYR A 226 2.20 -15.15 1.33
CA TYR A 226 2.83 -14.28 0.34
C TYR A 226 2.36 -12.82 0.41
N ALA A 227 3.21 -11.93 -0.11
CA ALA A 227 2.90 -10.54 -0.41
C ALA A 227 3.55 -10.14 -1.75
N LYS A 228 2.98 -9.20 -2.50
CA LYS A 228 3.57 -8.78 -3.78
C LYS A 228 4.75 -7.84 -3.60
N ILE A 229 5.67 -7.87 -4.57
CA ILE A 229 6.87 -7.03 -4.62
C ILE A 229 7.05 -6.42 -6.01
N CYS A 230 7.35 -5.12 -6.04
CA CYS A 230 7.63 -4.36 -7.25
C CYS A 230 9.14 -4.12 -7.39
N PHE A 231 9.67 -4.18 -8.61
CA PHE A 231 11.07 -3.92 -8.93
C PHE A 231 11.21 -2.67 -9.80
N ALA A 232 11.46 -1.51 -9.18
CA ALA A 232 11.51 -0.20 -9.85
C ALA A 232 12.60 -0.06 -10.94
N ALA A 233 13.55 -1.01 -10.98
CA ALA A 233 14.59 -1.10 -12.01
C ALA A 233 14.09 -1.74 -13.32
N LYS A 234 12.99 -2.50 -13.28
CA LYS A 234 12.35 -3.13 -14.45
C LYS A 234 11.19 -2.29 -15.00
N ASP A 235 10.47 -1.60 -14.11
CA ASP A 235 9.43 -0.65 -14.45
C ASP A 235 9.48 0.51 -13.45
N ARG A 236 9.75 1.73 -13.95
CA ARG A 236 9.98 2.90 -13.09
C ARG A 236 8.70 3.51 -12.53
N ASP A 237 7.55 3.19 -13.13
CA ASP A 237 6.25 3.73 -12.76
C ASP A 237 5.41 2.74 -11.93
N ALA A 238 6.01 1.62 -11.52
CA ALA A 238 5.36 0.61 -10.69
C ALA A 238 4.93 1.16 -9.31
N ASP A 239 3.66 0.95 -8.98
CA ASP A 239 3.03 1.38 -7.73
C ASP A 239 2.49 0.12 -7.00
N PRO A 240 2.98 -0.21 -5.79
CA PRO A 240 2.63 -1.47 -5.10
C PRO A 240 1.14 -1.69 -4.82
N PHE A 241 0.33 -0.64 -4.91
CA PHE A 241 -1.11 -0.71 -4.67
C PHE A 241 -1.89 -0.86 -5.98
N ALA A 242 -1.49 -0.17 -7.05
CA ALA A 242 -2.10 -0.28 -8.38
C ALA A 242 -1.71 -1.56 -9.10
N ASP A 243 -0.42 -1.89 -9.11
CA ASP A 243 0.10 -3.08 -9.78
C ASP A 243 -0.38 -4.37 -9.11
N ASP A 244 -0.65 -4.35 -7.80
CA ASP A 244 -1.33 -5.45 -7.11
C ASP A 244 -2.74 -5.70 -7.69
N LEU A 245 -3.56 -4.66 -7.83
CA LEU A 245 -4.93 -4.76 -8.36
C LEU A 245 -4.94 -5.13 -9.85
N ALA A 246 -3.89 -4.79 -10.60
CA ALA A 246 -3.73 -5.20 -12.00
C ALA A 246 -3.13 -6.61 -12.18
N THR A 247 -2.69 -7.28 -11.11
CA THR A 247 -2.05 -8.61 -11.18
C THR A 247 -2.82 -9.70 -10.43
N LEU A 248 -4.14 -9.59 -10.31
CA LEU A 248 -4.98 -10.57 -9.57
C LEU A 248 -4.92 -12.01 -10.11
N ALA A 249 -4.49 -12.21 -11.36
CA ALA A 249 -4.19 -13.56 -11.88
C ALA A 249 -2.99 -14.23 -11.19
N LEU A 250 -2.04 -13.46 -10.65
CA LEU A 250 -0.90 -13.98 -9.89
C LEU A 250 -1.36 -14.52 -8.53
N ASP A 251 -2.35 -13.88 -7.88
CA ASP A 251 -2.90 -14.34 -6.60
C ASP A 251 -3.50 -15.74 -6.71
N VAL A 252 -4.18 -16.03 -7.82
CA VAL A 252 -4.75 -17.36 -8.12
C VAL A 252 -3.65 -18.40 -8.28
N LEU A 253 -2.68 -18.16 -9.16
CA LEU A 253 -1.60 -19.13 -9.46
C LEU A 253 -0.67 -19.37 -8.26
N VAL A 254 -0.54 -18.40 -7.35
CA VAL A 254 0.23 -18.53 -6.10
C VAL A 254 -0.60 -19.24 -5.01
N GLY A 255 -1.92 -19.04 -4.99
CA GLY A 255 -2.85 -19.81 -4.17
C GLY A 255 -2.91 -21.29 -4.57
N GLU A 256 -2.90 -21.59 -5.87
CA GLU A 256 -2.82 -22.97 -6.40
C GLU A 256 -1.52 -23.69 -6.01
N GLN A 257 -0.45 -22.95 -5.71
CA GLN A 257 0.81 -23.47 -5.16
C GLN A 257 0.80 -23.59 -3.62
N GLY A 258 -0.32 -23.27 -2.96
CA GLY A 258 -0.51 -23.44 -1.53
C GLY A 258 -0.07 -22.25 -0.66
N HIS A 259 0.18 -21.07 -1.24
CA HIS A 259 0.46 -19.87 -0.44
C HIS A 259 -0.76 -18.95 -0.32
N ALA A 260 -1.04 -18.50 0.91
CA ALA A 260 -2.13 -17.59 1.24
C ALA A 260 -1.73 -16.11 1.11
N ARG A 261 -2.66 -15.27 0.64
CA ARG A 261 -2.45 -13.83 0.56
C ARG A 261 -2.41 -13.22 1.97
N ALA A 262 -1.30 -12.57 2.34
CA ALA A 262 -1.10 -12.03 3.68
C ALA A 262 -1.00 -10.50 3.76
N ALA A 263 -1.16 -9.80 2.61
CA ALA A 263 -1.06 -8.35 2.48
C ALA A 263 -2.40 -7.72 2.03
N PRO A 264 -3.03 -6.84 2.85
CA PRO A 264 -4.31 -6.23 2.50
C PRO A 264 -4.17 -5.12 1.47
N ASN A 265 -5.09 -5.09 0.51
CA ASN A 265 -5.30 -3.96 -0.38
C ASN A 265 -6.70 -3.39 -0.15
N LEU A 266 -6.79 -2.11 0.20
CA LEU A 266 -8.06 -1.50 0.59
C LEU A 266 -9.01 -1.26 -0.60
N PHE A 267 -8.59 -1.48 -1.85
CA PHE A 267 -9.49 -1.46 -3.02
C PHE A 267 -9.87 -2.86 -3.54
N LEU A 268 -9.49 -3.94 -2.85
CA LEU A 268 -9.87 -5.31 -3.20
C LEU A 268 -11.23 -5.71 -2.57
N CYS A 269 -12.20 -6.13 -3.40
CA CYS A 269 -13.55 -6.51 -2.94
C CYS A 269 -13.70 -7.98 -2.52
N GLU A 270 -12.87 -8.86 -3.07
CA GLU A 270 -12.93 -10.31 -2.92
C GLU A 270 -11.52 -10.88 -2.76
N GLY A 271 -11.37 -11.93 -1.94
CA GLY A 271 -10.10 -12.58 -1.70
C GLY A 271 -10.08 -13.31 -0.36
N GLU A 272 -9.57 -14.54 -0.37
CA GLU A 272 -9.31 -15.32 0.84
C GLU A 272 -7.95 -14.94 1.45
N VAL A 273 -7.91 -14.96 2.78
CA VAL A 273 -6.72 -14.71 3.59
C VAL A 273 -6.73 -15.77 4.68
N VAL A 274 -5.66 -16.56 4.80
CA VAL A 274 -5.48 -17.46 5.94
C VAL A 274 -5.11 -16.60 7.15
N ALA A 275 -5.72 -16.90 8.30
CA ALA A 275 -5.43 -16.19 9.54
C ALA A 275 -3.95 -16.30 9.90
N ARG A 276 -3.42 -15.25 10.54
CA ARG A 276 -2.11 -15.33 11.21
C ARG A 276 -2.34 -15.93 12.59
N ASP A 277 -1.71 -17.06 12.86
CA ASP A 277 -1.59 -17.67 14.20
C ASP A 277 -0.62 -16.86 15.10
#